data_AF-A0A820S065-F1
#
_entry.id   AF-A0A820S065-F1
#
_cell.length_a   1.000
_cell.length_b   1.000
_cell.length_c   1.000
_cell.angle_alpha   90.00
_cell.angle_beta   90.00
_cell.angle_gamma   90.00
#
_symmetry.space_group_name_H-M   'P 1'
#
loop_
_entity.id
_entity.type
_entity.pdbx_description
1 polymer ?
#
loop_
_entity_poly.entity_id
_entity_poly.type
_entity_poly.pdbx_seq_one_letter_code
_entity_poly.pdbx_strand_id
1 'polypeptide(L)'
;MNTHTRYKDKLKSIIGLYENLIPLRCQLDRHGSFRQLVEYAQEMTTNCMKYSYFSLQHILAQHSGCSKPTFLDVSFDFIIIEKKIMIGNSELCSIPLSITMNEDEDEDD
;
A
#
# COMPACT_ATOMS: atom_id res chain seq x y z
N MET A 1 -3.44 6.51 1.34
CA MET A 1 -2.28 5.64 1.12
C MET A 1 -1.85 5.81 -0.32
N ASN A 2 -0.89 6.69 -0.55
CA ASN A 2 -0.42 6.99 -1.91
C ASN A 2 0.52 5.85 -2.34
N THR A 3 0.03 4.84 -3.06
CA THR A 3 0.88 3.84 -3.75
C THR A 3 1.44 4.38 -5.07
N HIS A 4 1.43 5.69 -5.24
CA HIS A 4 1.79 6.30 -6.51
C HIS A 4 3.29 6.10 -6.72
N THR A 5 3.65 5.37 -7.77
CA THR A 5 5.01 5.14 -8.27
C THR A 5 5.62 6.44 -8.85
N ARG A 6 5.11 7.62 -8.44
CA ARG A 6 5.69 8.95 -8.69
C ARG A 6 6.76 9.28 -7.62
N TYR A 7 7.65 8.34 -7.36
CA TYR A 7 8.74 8.50 -6.39
C TYR A 7 9.86 9.42 -6.94
N LYS A 8 10.00 9.51 -8.28
CA LYS A 8 10.90 10.47 -8.94
C LYS A 8 10.15 11.77 -9.26
N ASP A 9 10.67 12.92 -8.81
CA ASP A 9 10.04 14.24 -9.02
C ASP A 9 9.73 14.57 -10.49
N LYS A 10 10.55 14.05 -11.41
CA LYS A 10 10.37 14.21 -12.86
C LYS A 10 9.07 13.59 -13.39
N LEU A 11 8.48 12.62 -12.68
CA LEU A 11 7.24 11.95 -13.07
C LEU A 11 5.99 12.73 -12.64
N LYS A 12 6.14 13.77 -11.79
CA LYS A 12 4.99 14.54 -11.28
C LYS A 12 4.29 15.35 -12.39
N SER A 13 5.02 15.81 -13.39
CA SER A 13 4.50 16.63 -14.50
C SER A 13 3.93 15.82 -15.67
N ILE A 14 4.08 14.50 -15.66
CA ILE A 14 3.65 13.63 -16.76
C ILE A 14 2.25 13.08 -16.45
N ILE A 15 1.39 13.09 -17.47
CA ILE A 15 0.08 12.45 -17.43
C ILE A 15 0.27 10.97 -17.72
N GLY A 16 -0.20 10.11 -16.82
CA GLY A 16 -0.07 8.66 -16.91
C GLY A 16 -0.69 7.97 -15.70
N LEU A 17 -0.86 6.65 -15.79
CA LEU A 17 -1.29 5.81 -14.67
C LEU A 17 -0.03 5.40 -13.88
N TYR A 18 0.06 5.87 -12.63
CA TYR A 18 1.18 5.60 -11.74
C TYR A 18 0.76 4.86 -10.48
N GLU A 19 -0.47 4.35 -10.45
CA GLU A 19 -0.96 3.58 -9.32
C GLU A 19 -0.42 2.16 -9.44
N ASN A 20 0.23 1.71 -8.37
CA ASN A 20 0.56 0.30 -8.21
C ASN A 20 -0.37 -0.34 -7.19
N LEU A 21 -0.89 -1.52 -7.54
CA LEU A 21 -1.68 -2.35 -6.64
C LEU A 21 -0.74 -3.35 -5.98
N ILE A 22 -0.72 -3.36 -4.64
CA ILE A 22 0.16 -4.25 -3.89
C ILE A 22 -0.71 -5.29 -3.16
N PRO A 23 -0.59 -6.59 -3.50
CA PRO A 23 -1.30 -7.63 -2.78
C PRO A 23 -0.88 -7.69 -1.31
N LEU A 24 -1.86 -7.63 -0.40
CA LEU A 24 -1.62 -7.73 1.04
C LEU A 24 -2.06 -9.11 1.54
N ARG A 25 -1.17 -9.82 2.23
CA ARG A 25 -1.49 -11.08 2.90
C ARG A 25 -1.74 -10.83 4.38
N CYS A 26 -3.02 -10.77 4.75
CA CYS A 26 -3.45 -10.57 6.13
C CYS A 26 -3.64 -11.91 6.85
N GLN A 27 -3.07 -12.05 8.05
CA GLN A 27 -3.34 -13.13 8.99
C GLN A 27 -3.88 -12.53 10.28
N LEU A 28 -5.20 -12.61 10.47
CA LEU A 28 -5.87 -11.98 11.59
C LEU A 28 -5.95 -12.94 12.78
N ASP A 29 -5.62 -12.45 13.97
CA ASP A 29 -5.86 -13.17 15.22
C ASP A 29 -7.33 -13.00 15.64
N ARG A 30 -8.08 -14.11 15.61
CA ARG A 30 -9.49 -14.18 16.03
C ARG A 30 -9.73 -13.86 17.51
N HIS A 31 -8.69 -13.92 18.34
CA HIS A 31 -8.74 -13.62 19.77
C HIS A 31 -8.15 -12.24 20.10
N GLY A 32 -7.60 -11.55 19.10
CA GLY A 32 -7.03 -10.22 19.26
C GLY A 32 -8.09 -9.16 19.53
N SER A 33 -7.73 -8.17 20.34
CA SER A 33 -8.50 -6.95 20.50
C SER A 33 -8.49 -6.11 19.22
N PHE A 34 -9.47 -5.20 19.07
CA PHE A 34 -9.49 -4.26 17.96
C PHE A 34 -8.22 -3.39 17.88
N ARG A 35 -7.63 -3.03 19.02
CA ARG A 35 -6.35 -2.29 19.06
C ARG A 35 -5.23 -3.09 18.39
N GLN A 36 -5.09 -4.37 18.73
CA GLN A 36 -4.08 -5.25 18.15
C GLN A 36 -4.30 -5.44 16.64
N LEU A 37 -5.55 -5.49 16.19
CA LEU A 37 -5.87 -5.51 14.76
C LEU A 37 -5.36 -4.26 14.03
N VAL A 38 -5.57 -3.07 14.62
CA VAL A 38 -5.10 -1.80 14.03
C VAL A 38 -3.58 -1.72 14.02
N GLU A 39 -2.93 -2.11 15.12
CA GLU A 39 -1.46 -2.16 15.22
C GLU A 39 -0.86 -3.13 14.17
N TYR A 40 -1.45 -4.32 14.02
CA TYR A 40 -1.08 -5.28 12.98
C TYR A 40 -1.24 -4.71 11.56
N ALA A 41 -2.38 -4.07 11.27
CA ALA A 41 -2.63 -3.47 9.97
C ALA A 41 -1.62 -2.35 9.65
N GLN A 42 -1.27 -1.53 10.64
CA GLN A 42 -0.25 -0.49 10.49
C GLN A 42 1.13 -1.08 10.18
N GLU A 43 1.57 -2.07 10.95
CA GLU A 43 2.87 -2.73 10.75
C GLU A 43 2.96 -3.39 9.38
N MET A 44 1.96 -4.20 9.03
CA MET A 44 1.89 -4.87 7.73
C MET A 44 1.93 -3.86 6.57
N THR A 45 1.15 -2.79 6.66
CA THR A 45 1.10 -1.75 5.63
C THR A 45 2.46 -1.06 5.47
N THR A 46 3.10 -0.70 6.59
CA THR A 46 4.40 -0.03 6.60
C THR A 46 5.49 -0.91 5.99
N ASN A 47 5.50 -2.20 6.33
CA ASN A 47 6.47 -3.15 5.78
C ASN A 47 6.25 -3.40 4.28
N CYS A 48 4.98 -3.51 3.85
CA CYS A 48 4.65 -3.70 2.45
C CYS A 48 5.05 -2.51 1.56
N MET A 49 4.95 -1.29 2.10
CA MET A 49 5.29 -0.06 1.37
C MET A 49 6.75 0.01 0.91
N LYS A 50 7.67 -0.66 1.62
CA LYS A 50 9.08 -0.78 1.21
C LYS A 50 9.24 -1.40 -0.18
N TYR A 51 8.28 -2.23 -0.60
CA TYR A 51 8.29 -2.94 -1.89
C TYR A 51 7.28 -2.36 -2.89
N SER A 52 6.74 -1.16 -2.65
CA SER A 52 5.70 -0.55 -3.49
C SER A 52 6.12 -0.21 -4.92
N TYR A 53 7.43 -0.23 -5.21
CA TYR A 53 7.98 -0.09 -6.55
C TYR A 53 7.81 -1.35 -7.41
N PHE A 54 7.63 -2.53 -6.78
CA PHE A 54 7.48 -3.79 -7.50
C PHE A 54 6.10 -3.91 -8.13
N SER A 55 6.03 -3.96 -9.47
CA SER A 55 4.76 -3.87 -10.19
C SER A 55 3.88 -5.11 -10.00
N LEU A 56 2.56 -4.91 -9.93
CA LEU A 56 1.60 -6.02 -9.92
C LEU A 56 1.81 -6.97 -11.10
N GLN A 57 2.20 -6.46 -12.27
CA GLN A 57 2.42 -7.29 -13.46
C GLN A 57 3.53 -8.32 -13.25
N HIS A 58 4.62 -7.95 -12.58
CA HIS A 58 5.67 -8.90 -12.24
C HIS A 58 5.18 -9.96 -11.26
N ILE A 59 4.36 -9.58 -10.27
CA ILE A 59 3.74 -10.54 -9.34
C ILE A 59 2.85 -11.52 -10.10
N LEU A 60 2.01 -11.03 -11.02
CA LEU A 60 1.11 -11.87 -11.82
C LEU A 60 1.86 -12.82 -12.75
N ALA A 61 2.96 -12.38 -13.35
CA ALA A 61 3.80 -13.22 -14.22
C ALA A 61 4.37 -14.43 -13.47
N GLN A 62 4.69 -14.28 -12.18
CA GLN A 62 5.13 -15.37 -11.30
C GLN A 62 4.01 -16.35 -10.93
N HIS A 63 2.74 -16.00 -11.18
CA HIS A 63 1.55 -16.79 -10.86
C HIS A 63 0.80 -17.24 -12.12
N SER A 64 1.53 -17.55 -13.20
CA SER A 64 0.98 -17.89 -14.53
C SER A 64 0.05 -19.10 -14.57
N GLY A 65 0.08 -19.98 -13.55
CA GLY A 65 -0.83 -21.12 -13.42
C GLY A 65 -2.23 -20.78 -12.90
N CYS A 66 -2.48 -19.55 -12.45
CA CYS A 66 -3.75 -19.11 -11.90
C CYS A 66 -4.46 -18.17 -12.88
N SER A 67 -5.57 -18.62 -13.47
CA SER A 67 -6.40 -17.78 -14.35
C SER A 67 -7.06 -16.60 -13.63
N LYS A 68 -7.25 -16.72 -12.31
CA LYS A 68 -7.73 -15.64 -11.43
C LYS A 68 -7.11 -15.76 -10.03
N PRO A 69 -6.06 -14.99 -9.72
CA PRO A 69 -5.46 -15.00 -8.39
C PRO A 69 -6.45 -14.45 -7.35
N THR A 70 -6.64 -15.18 -6.24
CA THR A 70 -7.60 -14.83 -5.18
C THR A 70 -7.27 -13.54 -4.44
N PHE A 71 -6.00 -13.11 -4.47
CA PHE A 71 -5.58 -11.83 -3.89
C PHE A 71 -6.08 -10.59 -4.66
N LEU A 72 -6.79 -10.79 -5.78
CA LEU A 72 -7.44 -9.72 -6.55
C LEU A 72 -8.96 -9.62 -6.29
N ASP A 73 -9.53 -10.50 -5.46
CA ASP A 73 -10.99 -10.51 -5.24
C ASP A 73 -11.48 -9.31 -4.43
N VAL A 74 -10.63 -8.74 -3.57
CA VAL A 74 -10.95 -7.59 -2.72
C VAL A 74 -9.81 -6.58 -2.82
N SER A 75 -10.15 -5.33 -3.15
CA SER A 75 -9.22 -4.21 -3.12
C SER A 75 -9.67 -3.15 -2.12
N PHE A 76 -8.69 -2.48 -1.53
CA PHE A 76 -8.89 -1.34 -0.65
C PHE A 76 -8.11 -0.17 -1.21
N ASP A 77 -8.74 0.99 -1.22
CA ASP A 77 -8.08 2.26 -1.50
C ASP A 77 -8.37 3.23 -0.36
N PHE A 78 -7.35 4.01 0.00
CA PHE A 78 -7.43 5.00 1.05
C PHE A 78 -7.02 6.35 0.46
N ILE A 79 -7.98 7.22 0.23
CA ILE A 79 -7.70 8.58 -0.22
C ILE A 79 -7.67 9.47 1.02
N ILE A 80 -6.53 10.13 1.26
CA ILE A 80 -6.46 11.14 2.32
C ILE A 80 -7.15 12.39 1.77
N ILE A 81 -8.27 12.74 2.39
CA ILE A 81 -8.96 14.00 2.11
C ILE A 81 -8.43 15.00 3.14
N GLU A 82 -7.94 16.16 2.71
CA GLU A 82 -7.43 17.25 3.58
C GLU A 82 -8.53 17.93 4.43
N LYS A 83 -9.66 17.25 4.64
CA LYS A 83 -10.76 17.70 5.49
C LYS A 83 -10.66 17.06 6.85
N LYS A 84 -10.98 17.82 7.88
CA LYS A 84 -11.18 17.34 9.24
C LYS A 84 -12.22 16.20 9.25
N ILE A 85 -11.79 14.99 9.59
CA ILE A 85 -12.66 13.81 9.64
C ILE A 85 -13.06 13.58 11.11
N MET A 86 -14.35 13.38 11.33
CA MET A 86 -14.92 13.08 12.65
C MET A 86 -15.42 11.64 12.68
N ILE A 87 -15.10 10.88 13.73
CA ILE A 87 -15.79 9.64 14.09
C ILE A 87 -16.59 9.91 15.36
N GLY A 88 -17.92 10.04 15.21
CA GLY A 88 -18.79 10.48 16.30
C GLY A 88 -18.39 11.87 16.79
N ASN A 89 -17.96 11.96 18.05
CA ASN A 89 -17.51 13.21 18.67
C ASN A 89 -15.98 13.37 18.66
N SER A 90 -15.26 12.41 18.09
CA SER A 90 -13.80 12.39 18.08
C SER A 90 -13.27 12.85 16.73
N GLU A 91 -12.32 13.79 16.76
CA GLU A 91 -11.56 14.19 15.59
C GLU A 91 -10.46 13.17 15.28
N LEU A 92 -10.31 12.83 14.00
CA LEU A 92 -9.21 12.01 13.53
C LEU A 92 -8.01 12.87 13.16
N CYS A 93 -6.87 12.55 13.77
CA CYS A 93 -5.58 13.09 13.36
C CYS A 93 -4.89 12.09 12.42
N SER A 94 -4.50 12.54 11.23
CA SER A 94 -3.66 11.74 10.34
C SER A 94 -2.24 11.69 10.89
N ILE A 95 -1.69 10.48 10.99
CA ILE A 95 -0.26 10.28 11.28
C ILE A 95 0.41 9.88 9.96
N PRO A 96 1.41 10.65 9.48
CA PRO A 96 2.12 10.28 8.26
C PRO A 96 2.83 8.94 8.45
N LEU A 97 2.73 8.06 7.46
CA LEU A 97 3.53 6.84 7.41
C LEU A 97 4.95 7.23 6.98
N SER A 98 5.93 7.05 7.87
CA SER A 98 7.34 7.21 7.53
C SER A 98 7.79 6.02 6.68
N ILE A 99 7.88 6.22 5.37
CA ILE A 99 8.39 5.22 4.43
C ILE A 99 9.81 5.64 4.05
N THR A 100 10.81 4.87 4.48
CA THR A 100 12.17 4.94 3.95
C THR A 100 12.28 3.94 2.79
N MET A 101 12.45 4.45 1.57
CA MET A 101 12.79 3.64 0.40
C MET A 101 14.32 3.58 0.34
N ASN A 102 14.90 2.38 0.28
CA ASN A 102 16.33 2.23 0.02
C ASN A 102 16.55 2.43 -1.50
N GLU A 103 17.52 3.27 -1.87
CA GLU A 103 17.80 3.67 -3.26
C GLU A 103 18.68 2.67 -4.04
N ASP A 104 18.93 1.48 -3.49
CA ASP A 104 20.12 0.69 -3.86
C ASP A 104 19.89 -0.46 -4.87
N GLU A 105 18.87 -0.44 -5.72
CA GLU A 105 18.67 -1.49 -6.76
C GLU A 105 18.37 -0.93 -8.17
N ASP A 106 18.99 0.19 -8.54
CA ASP A 106 19.02 0.72 -9.94
C ASP A 106 20.48 0.62 -10.50
N GLU A 107 21.14 -0.54 -10.44
CA GLU A 107 22.35 -0.85 -11.23
C GLU A 107 22.22 -2.25 -11.84
N ASP A 108 21.57 -2.35 -13.00
CA ASP A 108 21.80 -3.42 -13.99
C ASP A 108 21.28 -2.90 -15.35
N ASP A 109 22.17 -2.27 -16.10
CA ASP A 109 22.10 -2.03 -17.56
C ASP A 109 23.41 -2.55 -18.19
#